data_AF-A0A3D3EYY2-F1
#
_entry.id   AF-A0A3D3EYY2-F1
#
_cell.length_a   1.000
_cell.length_b   1.000
_cell.length_c   1.000
_cell.angle_alpha   90.00
_cell.angle_beta   90.00
_cell.angle_gamma   90.00
#
_symmetry.space_group_name_H-M   'P 1'
#
loop_
_entity.id
_entity.type
_entity.pdbx_description
1 polymer ?
#
loop_
_entity_poly.entity_id
_entity_poly.type
_entity_poly.pdbx_seq_one_letter_code
_entity_poly.pdbx_strand_id
1 'polypeptide(L)'
;PVRIHVNGTRGKSSVTRLIAAGLRAGGKKTIAKITGTLPRVVLPDGREAAIIRLQGANIIEQKYIFRHAAKEKPDAIVIECMAVNPVFQWITERKFVKSTISVITNSRPDHLDLMGGTVQSVTMSLANSIPVGGVCYTAEINQFPILKKVADSRKTKIHKILPTDVTDEEMSKFRYIEHKDNVQLALAVCAEVGIPRDVALGGMQIAGPDPGALKKYLIEDRDKEIHFYNVFAANDPESTVYIINMVTAPLESAQTIIILNSRADRLFRSQQLIDALSRVNYDYVLLTGEISEKVEDYALSHGIPRDKLFAMGQPLTEDIYQKVWQLTRKESHVLGIGNIAGEIKYGAQIVAHFKHKIPKANKGAGRD
;
A
#
# COMPACT_ATOMS: atom_id res chain seq x y z
N PRO A 1 5.96 -15.23 23.45
CA PRO A 1 6.12 -14.76 22.05
C PRO A 1 6.77 -13.38 21.98
N VAL A 2 7.55 -13.15 20.93
CA VAL A 2 7.88 -11.80 20.45
C VAL A 2 6.58 -11.14 19.96
N ARG A 3 6.35 -9.89 20.34
CA ARG A 3 5.14 -9.13 19.98
C ARG A 3 5.55 -7.88 19.22
N ILE A 4 5.22 -7.83 17.94
CA ILE A 4 5.64 -6.78 17.02
C ILE A 4 4.42 -5.92 16.69
N HIS A 5 4.48 -4.63 17.00
CA HIS A 5 3.40 -3.69 16.71
C HIS A 5 3.84 -2.72 15.61
N VAL A 6 3.22 -2.84 14.43
CA VAL A 6 3.56 -2.05 13.25
C VAL A 6 2.58 -0.90 13.11
N ASN A 7 3.10 0.33 13.10
CA ASN A 7 2.35 1.56 13.02
C ASN A 7 3.00 2.54 12.03
N GLY A 8 2.33 3.65 11.74
CA GLY A 8 2.75 4.67 10.78
C GLY A 8 1.61 5.08 9.86
N THR A 9 1.79 6.11 9.04
CA THR A 9 0.69 6.59 8.17
C THR A 9 0.58 5.79 6.87
N ARG A 10 1.70 5.36 6.29
CA ARG A 10 1.75 4.53 5.06
C ARG A 10 2.67 3.31 5.22
N GLY A 11 2.43 2.24 4.45
CA GLY A 11 3.30 1.05 4.42
C GLY A 11 3.09 0.00 5.52
N LYS A 12 2.19 0.25 6.50
CA LYS A 12 1.97 -0.67 7.64
C LYS A 12 1.64 -2.10 7.22
N SER A 13 0.70 -2.29 6.29
CA SER A 13 0.29 -3.62 5.83
C SER A 13 1.43 -4.37 5.17
N SER A 14 2.20 -3.69 4.31
CA SER A 14 3.36 -4.26 3.62
C SER A 14 4.41 -4.69 4.65
N VAL A 15 4.85 -3.79 5.53
CA VAL A 15 5.85 -4.11 6.56
C VAL A 15 5.38 -5.24 7.49
N THR A 16 4.11 -5.26 7.86
CA THR A 16 3.51 -6.36 8.65
C THR A 16 3.62 -7.70 7.91
N ARG A 17 3.34 -7.73 6.60
CA ARG A 17 3.45 -8.92 5.76
C ARG A 17 4.90 -9.38 5.62
N LEU A 18 5.81 -8.44 5.33
CA LEU A 18 7.23 -8.69 5.14
C LEU A 18 7.87 -9.26 6.41
N ILE A 19 7.64 -8.64 7.58
CA ILE A 19 8.14 -9.13 8.86
C ILE A 19 7.59 -10.54 9.12
N ALA A 20 6.29 -10.76 8.95
CA ALA A 20 5.69 -12.07 9.20
C ALA A 20 6.24 -13.15 8.27
N ALA A 21 6.48 -12.82 7.00
CA ALA A 21 7.07 -13.74 6.03
C ALA A 21 8.53 -14.07 6.34
N GLY A 22 9.35 -13.07 6.65
CA GLY A 22 10.75 -13.27 7.03
C GLY A 22 10.88 -14.12 8.29
N LEU A 23 10.05 -13.87 9.31
CA LEU A 23 10.04 -14.69 10.54
C LEU A 23 9.62 -16.14 10.28
N ARG A 24 8.60 -16.38 9.44
CA ARG A 24 8.20 -17.75 9.06
C ARG A 24 9.29 -18.48 8.29
N ALA A 25 9.93 -17.81 7.33
CA ALA A 25 11.06 -18.38 6.59
C ALA A 25 12.22 -18.74 7.52
N GLY A 26 12.44 -17.94 8.57
CA GLY A 26 13.36 -18.22 9.68
C GLY A 26 12.89 -19.29 10.67
N GLY A 27 11.84 -20.05 10.37
CA GLY A 27 11.34 -21.14 11.20
C GLY A 27 10.53 -20.73 12.44
N LYS A 28 10.19 -19.45 12.61
CA LYS A 28 9.35 -19.00 13.74
C LYS A 28 7.88 -19.25 13.45
N LYS A 29 7.17 -19.91 14.37
CA LYS A 29 5.71 -20.04 14.32
C LYS A 29 5.09 -18.66 14.47
N THR A 30 4.72 -18.02 13.35
CA THR A 30 4.37 -16.60 13.31
C THR A 30 2.94 -16.38 12.86
N ILE A 31 2.19 -15.62 13.65
CA ILE A 31 0.84 -15.15 13.28
C ILE A 31 0.90 -13.67 12.99
N ALA A 32 0.21 -13.22 11.95
CA ALA A 32 0.09 -11.80 11.68
C ALA A 32 -1.36 -11.36 11.56
N LYS A 33 -1.64 -10.13 11.96
CA LYS A 33 -2.92 -9.48 11.71
C LYS A 33 -2.68 -8.23 10.90
N ILE A 34 -3.35 -8.16 9.76
CA ILE A 34 -3.26 -7.07 8.79
C ILE A 34 -4.63 -6.42 8.73
N THR A 35 -4.66 -5.10 8.82
CA THR A 35 -5.89 -4.31 8.67
C THR A 35 -6.13 -4.02 7.20
N GLY A 36 -5.12 -3.49 6.49
CA GLY A 36 -5.07 -3.34 5.03
C GLY A 36 -6.36 -2.91 4.32
N THR A 37 -6.44 -3.19 3.01
CA THR A 37 -7.67 -2.97 2.23
C THR A 37 -8.76 -3.96 2.65
N LEU A 38 -8.36 -5.20 2.91
CA LEU A 38 -9.22 -6.25 3.45
C LEU A 38 -8.56 -6.83 4.70
N PRO A 39 -9.20 -6.77 5.87
CA PRO A 39 -8.65 -7.32 7.09
C PRO A 39 -8.40 -8.83 6.99
N ARG A 40 -7.21 -9.27 7.44
CA ARG A 40 -6.72 -10.64 7.35
C ARG A 40 -5.97 -11.06 8.60
N VAL A 41 -6.05 -12.35 8.91
CA VAL A 41 -5.10 -13.04 9.78
C VAL A 41 -4.25 -13.96 8.92
N VAL A 42 -2.93 -13.82 9.00
CA VAL A 42 -1.98 -14.76 8.41
C VAL A 42 -1.64 -15.80 9.47
N LEU A 43 -1.94 -17.06 9.16
CA LEU A 43 -1.72 -18.21 10.02
C LEU A 43 -0.25 -18.65 10.01
N PRO A 44 0.17 -19.53 10.94
CA PRO A 44 1.55 -19.98 11.02
C PRO A 44 2.09 -20.66 9.75
N ASP A 45 1.22 -21.31 8.99
CA ASP A 45 1.53 -21.96 7.72
C ASP A 45 1.50 -20.99 6.51
N GLY A 46 1.26 -19.70 6.76
CA GLY A 46 1.17 -18.66 5.73
C GLY A 46 -0.19 -18.52 5.06
N ARG A 47 -1.17 -19.39 5.35
CA ARG A 47 -2.54 -19.21 4.84
C ARG A 47 -3.19 -17.98 5.45
N GLU A 48 -4.06 -17.34 4.69
CA GLU A 48 -4.78 -16.14 5.14
C GLU A 48 -6.27 -16.43 5.37
N ALA A 49 -6.77 -16.00 6.52
CA ALA A 49 -8.19 -16.00 6.84
C ALA A 49 -8.75 -14.58 6.81
N ALA A 50 -9.89 -14.39 6.15
CA ALA A 50 -10.62 -13.13 6.15
C ALA A 50 -11.21 -12.84 7.53
N ILE A 51 -11.04 -11.60 8.02
CA ILE A 51 -11.78 -11.13 9.19
C ILE A 51 -13.08 -10.51 8.69
N ILE A 52 -14.20 -11.16 8.96
CA ILE A 52 -15.53 -10.66 8.61
C ILE A 52 -15.96 -9.69 9.70
N ARG A 53 -16.30 -8.45 9.30
CA ARG A 53 -16.83 -7.43 10.20
C ARG A 53 -18.30 -7.24 9.96
N LEU A 54 -19.10 -7.31 11.03
CA LEU A 54 -20.53 -6.96 10.99
C LEU A 54 -20.75 -5.45 11.09
N GLN A 55 -19.75 -4.69 11.57
CA GLN A 55 -19.78 -3.24 11.78
C GLN A 55 -18.46 -2.60 11.33
N GLY A 56 -18.31 -1.29 11.54
CA GLY A 56 -17.05 -0.56 11.25
C GLY A 56 -15.83 -1.11 12.01
N ALA A 57 -14.64 -0.62 11.63
CA ALA A 57 -13.40 -1.02 12.28
C ALA A 57 -13.43 -0.70 13.79
N ASN A 58 -13.04 -1.66 14.62
CA ASN A 58 -13.04 -1.50 16.08
C ASN A 58 -11.82 -2.19 16.69
N ILE A 59 -11.11 -1.47 17.58
CA ILE A 59 -9.91 -1.99 18.26
C ILE A 59 -10.18 -3.24 19.11
N ILE A 60 -11.44 -3.48 19.52
CA ILE A 60 -11.85 -4.67 20.27
C ILE A 60 -11.63 -5.95 19.45
N GLU A 61 -11.67 -5.87 18.11
CA GLU A 61 -11.30 -6.97 17.19
C GLU A 61 -9.97 -7.63 17.60
N GLN A 62 -8.99 -6.82 17.99
CA GLN A 62 -7.65 -7.30 18.36
C GLN A 62 -7.70 -8.29 19.53
N LYS A 63 -8.61 -8.11 20.50
CA LYS A 63 -8.75 -9.04 21.63
C LYS A 63 -9.11 -10.44 21.17
N TYR A 64 -10.01 -10.58 20.20
CA TYR A 64 -10.41 -11.88 19.68
C TYR A 64 -9.28 -12.55 18.90
N ILE A 65 -8.54 -11.76 18.12
CA ILE A 65 -7.35 -12.24 17.41
C ILE A 65 -6.29 -12.73 18.40
N PHE A 66 -5.98 -11.98 19.46
CA PHE A 66 -5.03 -12.42 20.48
C PHE A 66 -5.48 -13.70 21.19
N ARG A 67 -6.78 -13.81 21.53
CA ARG A 67 -7.33 -15.03 22.16
C ARG A 67 -7.21 -16.24 21.24
N HIS A 68 -7.45 -16.07 19.93
CA HIS A 68 -7.28 -17.14 18.95
C HIS A 68 -5.80 -17.49 18.77
N ALA A 69 -4.95 -16.49 18.53
CA ALA A 69 -3.51 -16.66 18.35
C ALA A 69 -2.84 -17.32 19.56
N ALA A 70 -3.30 -17.06 20.79
CA ALA A 70 -2.75 -17.71 21.98
C ALA A 70 -2.89 -19.24 21.96
N LYS A 71 -3.96 -19.78 21.34
CA LYS A 71 -4.17 -21.24 21.21
C LYS A 71 -3.10 -21.90 20.34
N GLU A 72 -2.59 -21.16 19.37
CA GLU A 72 -1.52 -21.62 18.48
C GLU A 72 -0.14 -21.60 19.13
N LYS A 73 0.03 -20.97 20.31
CA LYS A 73 1.33 -20.82 20.98
C LYS A 73 2.45 -20.32 20.02
N PRO A 74 2.25 -19.19 19.33
CA PRO A 74 3.23 -18.70 18.36
C PRO A 74 4.54 -18.28 19.05
N ASP A 75 5.63 -18.33 18.30
CA ASP A 75 6.91 -17.74 18.69
C ASP A 75 6.87 -16.22 18.53
N ALA A 76 6.17 -15.74 17.50
CA ALA A 76 6.03 -14.33 17.18
C ALA A 76 4.60 -13.97 16.74
N ILE A 77 4.16 -12.77 17.10
CA ILE A 77 2.92 -12.18 16.58
C ILE A 77 3.20 -10.78 16.03
N VAL A 78 2.72 -10.51 14.83
CA VAL A 78 2.91 -9.22 14.13
C VAL A 78 1.55 -8.57 13.93
N ILE A 79 1.33 -7.40 14.53
CA ILE A 79 0.03 -6.72 14.50
C ILE A 79 0.17 -5.37 13.85
N GLU A 80 -0.60 -5.15 12.79
CA GLU A 80 -0.81 -3.83 12.23
C GLU A 80 -1.75 -3.00 13.13
N CYS A 81 -1.28 -1.81 13.51
CA CYS A 81 -2.09 -0.82 14.21
C CYS A 81 -3.20 -0.27 13.30
N MET A 82 -4.45 -0.37 13.76
CA MET A 82 -5.61 0.24 13.08
C MET A 82 -6.06 1.56 13.70
N ALA A 83 -5.54 1.89 14.89
CA ALA A 83 -6.08 2.97 15.69
C ALA A 83 -5.58 4.32 15.16
N VAL A 84 -6.52 5.16 14.72
CA VAL A 84 -6.20 6.53 14.31
C VAL A 84 -6.13 7.45 15.54
N ASN A 85 -7.17 7.39 16.39
CA ASN A 85 -7.28 8.22 17.59
C ASN A 85 -6.12 7.94 18.58
N PRO A 86 -5.42 8.97 19.10
CA PRO A 86 -4.28 8.81 20.01
C PRO A 86 -4.57 7.97 21.26
N VAL A 87 -5.76 8.14 21.86
CA VAL A 87 -6.18 7.36 23.04
C VAL A 87 -6.30 5.89 22.69
N PHE A 88 -6.88 5.57 21.53
CA PHE A 88 -7.00 4.19 21.07
C PHE A 88 -5.66 3.57 20.69
N GLN A 89 -4.71 4.36 20.16
CA GLN A 89 -3.34 3.89 19.94
C GLN A 89 -2.68 3.51 21.27
N TRP A 90 -2.80 4.38 22.28
CA TRP A 90 -2.28 4.10 23.61
C TRP A 90 -2.94 2.87 24.25
N ILE A 91 -4.27 2.74 24.19
CA ILE A 91 -4.98 1.57 24.73
C ILE A 91 -4.53 0.29 24.02
N THR A 92 -4.45 0.33 22.68
CA THR A 92 -4.06 -0.84 21.88
C THR A 92 -2.65 -1.30 22.27
N GLU A 93 -1.69 -0.39 22.38
CA GLU A 93 -0.33 -0.74 22.79
C GLU A 93 -0.27 -1.20 24.25
N ARG A 94 -0.80 -0.42 25.19
CA ARG A 94 -0.58 -0.63 26.62
C ARG A 94 -1.44 -1.73 27.23
N LYS A 95 -2.61 -2.00 26.64
CA LYS A 95 -3.58 -2.95 27.20
C LYS A 95 -3.71 -4.21 26.36
N PHE A 96 -3.52 -4.14 25.03
CA PHE A 96 -3.72 -5.30 24.15
C PHE A 96 -2.40 -5.90 23.68
N VAL A 97 -1.61 -5.16 22.90
CA VAL A 97 -0.42 -5.71 22.21
C VAL A 97 0.76 -5.88 23.16
N LYS A 98 1.05 -4.87 23.99
CA LYS A 98 2.21 -4.81 24.90
C LYS A 98 3.49 -5.23 24.18
N SER A 99 3.82 -4.52 23.11
CA SER A 99 4.85 -4.93 22.17
C SER A 99 6.22 -5.08 22.83
N THR A 100 7.00 -6.06 22.36
CA THR A 100 8.44 -6.15 22.66
C THR A 100 9.23 -5.33 21.64
N ILE A 101 8.72 -5.26 20.41
CA ILE A 101 9.27 -4.50 19.29
C ILE A 101 8.16 -3.63 18.73
N SER A 102 8.35 -2.32 18.68
CA SER A 102 7.50 -1.43 17.87
C SER A 102 8.16 -1.11 16.54
N VAL A 103 7.35 -0.90 15.51
CA VAL A 103 7.80 -0.50 14.19
C VAL A 103 7.00 0.73 13.77
N ILE A 104 7.67 1.82 13.39
CA ILE A 104 7.03 3.02 12.86
C ILE A 104 7.51 3.24 11.43
N THR A 105 6.63 3.08 10.44
CA THR A 105 7.03 3.13 9.04
C THR A 105 7.35 4.55 8.58
N ASN A 106 6.50 5.52 8.90
CA ASN A 106 6.65 6.95 8.59
C ASN A 106 5.55 7.76 9.29
N SER A 107 5.72 9.08 9.28
CA SER A 107 4.79 10.09 9.78
C SER A 107 4.56 11.17 8.72
N ARG A 108 3.35 11.19 8.16
CA ARG A 108 2.90 12.12 7.11
C ARG A 108 1.53 12.70 7.50
N PRO A 109 1.03 13.78 6.88
CA PRO A 109 -0.34 14.24 7.12
C PRO A 109 -1.35 13.09 6.90
N ASP A 110 -2.10 12.73 7.94
CA ASP A 110 -3.08 11.64 7.92
C ASP A 110 -4.09 11.91 9.03
N HIS A 111 -5.39 11.88 8.71
CA HIS A 111 -6.48 12.10 9.68
C HIS A 111 -6.23 13.28 10.64
N LEU A 112 -5.87 14.45 10.12
CA LEU A 112 -5.48 15.62 10.93
C LEU A 112 -6.59 16.09 11.89
N ASP A 113 -7.84 15.77 11.57
CA ASP A 113 -9.01 15.96 12.42
C ASP A 113 -9.00 15.10 13.69
N LEU A 114 -8.38 13.92 13.64
CA LEU A 114 -8.33 12.96 14.75
C LEU A 114 -6.95 12.86 15.42
N MET A 115 -5.89 13.03 14.64
CA MET A 115 -4.49 12.89 15.07
C MET A 115 -3.86 14.25 15.43
N GLY A 116 -4.56 15.35 15.16
CA GLY A 116 -4.12 16.73 15.38
C GLY A 116 -3.64 17.41 14.10
N GLY A 117 -3.70 18.74 14.08
CA GLY A 117 -3.57 19.56 12.87
C GLY A 117 -2.17 19.63 12.24
N THR A 118 -1.17 18.93 12.77
CA THR A 118 0.23 19.00 12.29
C THR A 118 0.86 17.61 12.19
N VAL A 119 1.89 17.48 11.34
CA VAL A 119 2.67 16.23 11.23
C VAL A 119 3.34 15.87 12.56
N GLN A 120 3.70 16.86 13.37
CA GLN A 120 4.22 16.67 14.72
C GLN A 120 3.15 16.03 15.62
N SER A 121 1.89 16.47 15.54
CA SER A 121 0.76 15.85 16.26
C SER A 121 0.52 14.41 15.80
N VAL A 122 0.54 14.16 14.49
CA VAL A 122 0.47 12.81 13.92
C VAL A 122 1.60 11.93 14.47
N THR A 123 2.83 12.43 14.46
CA THR A 123 4.01 11.71 15.00
C THR A 123 3.81 11.38 16.47
N MET A 124 3.32 12.32 17.27
CA MET A 124 3.05 12.07 18.69
C MET A 124 1.93 11.06 18.92
N SER A 125 0.91 11.06 18.07
CA SER A 125 -0.13 10.02 18.09
C SER A 125 0.48 8.64 17.82
N LEU A 126 1.25 8.50 16.74
CA LEU A 126 1.95 7.26 16.37
C LEU A 126 2.92 6.77 17.44
N ALA A 127 3.62 7.69 18.10
CA ALA A 127 4.58 7.40 19.16
C ALA A 127 3.93 6.71 20.37
N ASN A 128 2.60 6.70 20.51
CA ASN A 128 1.91 5.89 21.53
C ASN A 128 2.14 4.39 21.39
N SER A 129 2.50 3.91 20.19
CA SER A 129 2.88 2.52 19.94
C SER A 129 4.29 2.13 20.44
N ILE A 130 5.13 3.09 20.83
CA ILE A 130 6.47 2.80 21.37
C ILE A 130 6.34 2.16 22.78
N PRO A 131 6.90 0.96 23.02
CA PRO A 131 6.78 0.25 24.29
C PRO A 131 7.60 0.94 25.40
N VAL A 132 7.54 0.40 26.62
CA VAL A 132 8.44 0.73 27.72
C VAL A 132 9.48 -0.37 27.86
N GLY A 133 10.77 -0.01 27.86
CA GLY A 133 11.87 -0.97 28.04
C GLY A 133 12.08 -1.93 26.86
N GLY A 134 11.56 -1.62 25.68
CA GLY A 134 11.66 -2.46 24.48
C GLY A 134 12.59 -1.89 23.42
N VAL A 135 12.35 -2.26 22.16
CA VAL A 135 13.04 -1.69 20.99
C VAL A 135 12.04 -1.15 19.97
N CYS A 136 12.43 -0.10 19.26
CA CYS A 136 11.66 0.55 18.22
C CYS A 136 12.50 0.68 16.94
N TYR A 137 11.97 0.21 15.82
CA TYR A 137 12.56 0.43 14.50
C TYR A 137 11.72 1.42 13.71
N THR A 138 12.36 2.38 13.06
CA THR A 138 11.64 3.38 12.27
C THR A 138 12.36 3.75 10.98
N ALA A 139 11.60 3.88 9.90
CA ALA A 139 12.09 4.50 8.65
C ALA A 139 11.76 6.01 8.58
N GLU A 140 11.17 6.57 9.65
CA GLU A 140 10.92 8.01 9.74
C GLU A 140 12.22 8.80 9.89
N ILE A 141 12.43 9.78 9.01
CA ILE A 141 13.63 10.62 8.97
C ILE A 141 13.38 11.98 9.60
N ASN A 142 12.36 12.70 9.12
CA ASN A 142 12.11 14.10 9.44
C ASN A 142 11.64 14.28 10.88
N GLN A 143 10.76 13.37 11.33
CA GLN A 143 10.17 13.42 12.67
C GLN A 143 10.90 12.51 13.68
N PHE A 144 12.06 11.95 13.30
CA PHE A 144 12.87 11.10 14.17
C PHE A 144 13.18 11.72 15.54
N PRO A 145 13.52 13.03 15.68
CA PRO A 145 13.80 13.62 16.98
C PRO A 145 12.64 13.49 17.98
N ILE A 146 11.40 13.60 17.50
CA ILE A 146 10.19 13.45 18.32
C ILE A 146 10.07 12.00 18.80
N LEU A 147 10.19 11.03 17.89
CA LEU A 147 10.14 9.61 18.22
C LEU A 147 11.23 9.23 19.21
N LYS A 148 12.45 9.76 19.03
CA LYS A 148 13.58 9.53 19.93
C LYS A 148 13.30 10.04 21.34
N LYS A 149 12.79 11.28 21.48
CA LYS A 149 12.43 11.83 22.80
C LYS A 149 11.43 10.94 23.54
N VAL A 150 10.43 10.41 22.83
CA VAL A 150 9.44 9.50 23.40
C VAL A 150 10.06 8.15 23.77
N ALA A 151 10.90 7.58 22.92
CA ALA A 151 11.61 6.33 23.20
C ALA A 151 12.53 6.46 24.43
N ASP A 152 13.31 7.54 24.52
CA ASP A 152 14.20 7.84 25.64
C ASP A 152 13.42 7.91 26.97
N SER A 153 12.31 8.66 27.00
CA SER A 153 11.44 8.76 28.19
C SER A 153 10.82 7.42 28.61
N ARG A 154 10.73 6.45 27.68
CA ARG A 154 10.20 5.10 27.91
C ARG A 154 11.31 4.06 28.11
N LYS A 155 12.58 4.48 28.16
CA LYS A 155 13.75 3.58 28.22
C LYS A 155 13.76 2.54 27.10
N THR A 156 13.27 2.92 25.93
CA THR A 156 13.17 2.07 24.75
C THR A 156 14.30 2.42 23.78
N LYS A 157 15.03 1.41 23.30
CA LYS A 157 16.05 1.60 22.26
C LYS A 157 15.36 1.94 20.95
N ILE A 158 15.84 2.93 20.21
CA ILE A 158 15.27 3.30 18.91
C ILE A 158 16.33 3.30 17.82
N HIS A 159 16.00 2.67 16.68
CA HIS A 159 16.87 2.54 15.53
C HIS A 159 16.21 3.21 14.32
N LYS A 160 16.93 4.17 13.72
CA LYS A 160 16.57 4.77 12.43
C LYS A 160 17.12 3.88 11.32
N ILE A 161 16.24 3.42 10.43
CA ILE A 161 16.58 2.51 9.34
C ILE A 161 16.47 3.26 8.02
N LEU A 162 17.52 3.18 7.21
CA LEU A 162 17.61 3.77 5.87
C LEU A 162 17.81 2.65 4.85
N PRO A 163 17.28 2.77 3.62
CA PRO A 163 17.28 1.71 2.61
C PRO A 163 18.65 1.58 1.90
N THR A 164 19.73 1.34 2.66
CA THR A 164 21.11 1.32 2.14
C THR A 164 21.55 -0.04 1.62
N ASP A 165 21.00 -1.14 2.16
CA ASP A 165 21.54 -2.48 1.94
C ASP A 165 20.66 -3.34 1.03
N VAL A 166 19.50 -2.82 0.62
CA VAL A 166 18.58 -3.50 -0.30
C VAL A 166 18.82 -3.00 -1.72
N THR A 167 19.29 -3.90 -2.59
CA THR A 167 19.65 -3.60 -3.98
C THR A 167 18.44 -3.66 -4.92
N ASP A 168 18.53 -3.02 -6.09
CA ASP A 168 17.47 -3.11 -7.11
C ASP A 168 17.31 -4.53 -7.66
N GLU A 169 18.39 -5.30 -7.74
CA GLU A 169 18.33 -6.72 -8.11
C GLU A 169 17.50 -7.53 -7.11
N GLU A 170 17.69 -7.29 -5.81
CA GLU A 170 16.88 -7.93 -4.78
C GLU A 170 15.41 -7.50 -4.82
N MET A 171 15.14 -6.24 -5.16
CA MET A 171 13.77 -5.73 -5.35
C MET A 171 13.09 -6.35 -6.56
N SER A 172 13.82 -6.62 -7.64
CA SER A 172 13.28 -7.20 -8.87
C SER A 172 12.70 -8.61 -8.69
N LYS A 173 13.09 -9.31 -7.63
CA LYS A 173 12.65 -10.68 -7.30
C LYS A 173 11.28 -10.70 -6.59
N PHE A 174 10.74 -9.55 -6.19
CA PHE A 174 9.39 -9.46 -5.64
C PHE A 174 8.34 -9.63 -6.74
N ARG A 175 7.24 -10.34 -6.42
CA ARG A 175 6.12 -10.55 -7.36
C ARG A 175 5.23 -9.32 -7.56
N TYR A 176 5.51 -8.22 -6.86
CA TYR A 176 4.75 -7.00 -6.86
C TYR A 176 5.68 -5.82 -6.55
N ILE A 177 5.21 -4.59 -6.81
CA ILE A 177 6.00 -3.39 -6.53
C ILE A 177 6.02 -3.16 -5.02
N GLU A 178 7.22 -3.25 -4.43
CA GLU A 178 7.49 -3.01 -3.02
C GLU A 178 8.52 -1.89 -2.86
N HIS A 179 8.57 -1.25 -1.69
CA HIS A 179 9.49 -0.15 -1.40
C HIS A 179 10.72 -0.65 -0.61
N LYS A 180 11.92 -0.21 -1.02
CA LYS A 180 13.17 -0.52 -0.32
C LYS A 180 13.13 -0.17 1.17
N ASP A 181 12.49 0.94 1.53
CA ASP A 181 12.28 1.35 2.93
C ASP A 181 11.55 0.29 3.75
N ASN A 182 10.48 -0.29 3.19
CA ASN A 182 9.70 -1.32 3.87
C ASN A 182 10.50 -2.62 4.02
N VAL A 183 11.23 -3.03 2.98
CA VAL A 183 12.06 -4.24 2.99
C VAL A 183 13.19 -4.11 3.99
N GLN A 184 13.95 -3.01 3.95
CA GLN A 184 15.04 -2.79 4.90
C GLN A 184 14.52 -2.72 6.35
N LEU A 185 13.41 -2.02 6.58
CA LEU A 185 12.80 -1.95 7.92
C LEU A 185 12.36 -3.33 8.41
N ALA A 186 11.77 -4.14 7.55
CA ALA A 186 11.37 -5.51 7.89
C ALA A 186 12.58 -6.42 8.15
N LEU A 187 13.66 -6.28 7.38
CA LEU A 187 14.92 -7.02 7.58
C LEU A 187 15.54 -6.69 8.93
N ALA A 188 15.59 -5.41 9.30
CA ALA A 188 16.11 -4.99 10.60
C ALA A 188 15.32 -5.61 11.77
N VAL A 189 14.00 -5.70 11.65
CA VAL A 189 13.15 -6.35 12.67
C VAL A 189 13.36 -7.87 12.69
N CYS A 190 13.52 -8.51 11.53
CA CYS A 190 13.81 -9.96 11.48
C CYS A 190 15.17 -10.28 12.11
N ALA A 191 16.17 -9.42 11.88
CA ALA A 191 17.50 -9.54 12.49
C ALA A 191 17.46 -9.43 14.02
N GLU A 192 16.65 -8.54 14.59
CA GLU A 192 16.44 -8.43 16.05
C GLU A 192 15.89 -9.73 16.66
N VAL A 193 15.13 -10.52 15.89
CA VAL A 193 14.59 -11.83 16.30
C VAL A 193 15.55 -12.98 15.99
N GLY A 194 16.74 -12.67 15.44
CA GLY A 194 17.81 -13.62 15.13
C GLY A 194 17.63 -14.37 13.81
N ILE A 195 16.88 -13.81 12.84
CA ILE A 195 16.71 -14.43 11.53
C ILE A 195 17.81 -13.93 10.57
N PRO A 196 18.54 -14.82 9.88
CA PRO A 196 19.51 -14.43 8.85
C PRO A 196 18.88 -13.60 7.73
N ARG A 197 19.61 -12.61 7.21
CA ARG A 197 19.12 -11.63 6.23
C ARG A 197 18.61 -12.31 4.95
N ASP A 198 19.40 -13.22 4.40
CA ASP A 198 19.09 -13.97 3.17
C ASP A 198 17.83 -14.83 3.33
N VAL A 199 17.70 -15.52 4.47
CA VAL A 199 16.50 -16.31 4.83
C VAL A 199 15.27 -15.40 4.94
N ALA A 200 15.40 -14.27 5.64
CA ALA A 200 14.31 -13.31 5.81
C ALA A 200 13.88 -12.70 4.47
N LEU A 201 14.84 -12.26 3.65
CA LEU A 201 14.60 -11.66 2.34
C LEU A 201 13.96 -12.65 1.36
N GLY A 202 14.44 -13.89 1.31
CA GLY A 202 13.84 -14.95 0.49
C GLY A 202 12.38 -15.20 0.87
N GLY A 203 12.08 -15.22 2.18
CA GLY A 203 10.70 -15.30 2.67
C GLY A 203 9.83 -14.11 2.24
N MET A 204 10.38 -12.89 2.30
CA MET A 204 9.70 -11.66 1.88
C MET A 204 9.38 -11.65 0.39
N GLN A 205 10.30 -12.09 -0.47
CA GLN A 205 10.12 -12.12 -1.94
C GLN A 205 9.02 -13.08 -2.39
N ILE A 206 8.80 -14.16 -1.63
CA ILE A 206 7.75 -15.17 -1.90
C ILE A 206 6.39 -14.73 -1.32
N ALA A 207 6.38 -13.78 -0.38
CA ALA A 207 5.18 -13.37 0.34
C ALA A 207 4.09 -12.84 -0.59
N GLY A 208 2.83 -13.20 -0.31
CA GLY A 208 1.69 -12.65 -1.00
C GLY A 208 1.51 -11.16 -0.69
N PRO A 209 1.31 -10.29 -1.70
CA PRO A 209 1.05 -8.87 -1.48
C PRO A 209 -0.22 -8.63 -0.66
N ASP A 210 -0.36 -7.42 -0.10
CA ASP A 210 -1.67 -6.93 0.32
C ASP A 210 -2.63 -7.05 -0.89
N PRO A 211 -3.89 -7.52 -0.73
CA PRO A 211 -4.89 -7.43 -1.78
C PRO A 211 -4.95 -6.07 -2.49
N GLY A 212 -4.62 -4.98 -1.79
CA GLY A 212 -4.50 -3.62 -2.32
C GLY A 212 -3.11 -3.17 -2.80
N ALA A 213 -2.09 -4.04 -2.81
CA ALA A 213 -0.79 -3.69 -3.38
C ALA A 213 -0.92 -3.35 -4.87
N LEU A 214 -0.02 -2.50 -5.36
CA LEU A 214 0.02 -2.09 -6.76
C LEU A 214 0.22 -3.31 -7.66
N LYS A 215 -0.81 -3.64 -8.45
CA LYS A 215 -0.77 -4.73 -9.42
C LYS A 215 -0.45 -4.19 -10.80
N LYS A 216 0.55 -4.79 -11.44
CA LYS A 216 0.89 -4.59 -12.86
C LYS A 216 0.31 -5.75 -13.67
N TYR A 217 -0.33 -5.42 -14.78
CA TYR A 217 -0.83 -6.38 -15.77
C TYR A 217 -0.20 -6.05 -17.12
N LEU A 218 0.44 -7.03 -17.74
CA LEU A 218 1.00 -6.93 -19.08
C LEU A 218 -0.03 -7.46 -20.09
N ILE A 219 -0.35 -6.65 -21.10
CA ILE A 219 -1.27 -6.98 -22.16
C ILE A 219 -0.55 -6.76 -23.49
N GLU A 220 -0.43 -7.82 -24.28
CA GLU A 220 0.06 -7.76 -25.65
C GLU A 220 -1.15 -7.86 -26.59
N ASP A 221 -1.41 -6.81 -27.38
CA ASP A 221 -2.54 -6.76 -28.31
C ASP A 221 -2.14 -6.04 -29.61
N ARG A 222 -2.17 -6.78 -30.73
CA ARG A 222 -1.89 -6.27 -32.09
C ARG A 222 -0.58 -5.47 -32.17
N ASP A 223 0.52 -6.12 -31.79
CA ASP A 223 1.89 -5.58 -31.76
C ASP A 223 2.11 -4.38 -30.84
N LYS A 224 1.17 -4.12 -29.91
CA LYS A 224 1.30 -3.12 -28.85
C LYS A 224 1.40 -3.77 -27.49
N GLU A 225 2.24 -3.19 -26.66
CA GLU A 225 2.44 -3.57 -25.26
C GLU A 225 1.75 -2.55 -24.35
N ILE A 226 0.83 -3.01 -23.51
CA ILE A 226 0.09 -2.17 -22.56
C ILE A 226 0.35 -2.70 -21.16
N HIS A 227 1.05 -1.91 -20.36
CA HIS A 227 1.26 -2.14 -18.94
C HIS A 227 0.20 -1.41 -18.12
N PHE A 228 -0.79 -2.14 -17.62
CA PHE A 228 -1.84 -1.56 -16.77
C PHE A 228 -1.50 -1.69 -15.28
N TYR A 229 -1.50 -0.57 -14.58
CA TYR A 229 -1.20 -0.43 -13.16
C TYR A 229 -2.47 -0.07 -12.40
N ASN A 230 -2.90 -0.96 -11.49
CA ASN A 230 -4.04 -0.70 -10.61
C ASN A 230 -3.61 0.19 -9.43
N VAL A 231 -3.60 1.50 -9.65
CA VAL A 231 -3.26 2.53 -8.63
C VAL A 231 -4.51 3.01 -7.88
N PHE A 232 -5.70 2.48 -8.16
CA PHE A 232 -6.94 2.88 -7.49
C PHE A 232 -6.95 2.56 -5.98
N ALA A 233 -5.98 1.78 -5.50
CA ALA A 233 -5.75 1.53 -4.09
C ALA A 233 -4.99 2.67 -3.38
N ALA A 234 -4.32 3.56 -4.12
CA ALA A 234 -3.70 4.77 -3.59
C ALA A 234 -4.80 5.79 -3.29
N ASN A 235 -5.06 6.03 -2.00
CA ASN A 235 -6.17 6.87 -1.55
C ASN A 235 -5.81 8.36 -1.38
N ASP A 236 -4.54 8.75 -1.62
CA ASP A 236 -4.08 10.13 -1.45
C ASP A 236 -3.21 10.63 -2.63
N PRO A 237 -3.19 11.95 -2.89
CA PRO A 237 -2.42 12.57 -3.97
C PRO A 237 -0.92 12.27 -3.93
N GLU A 238 -0.29 12.33 -2.76
CA GLU A 238 1.17 12.12 -2.61
C GLU A 238 1.57 10.69 -3.00
N SER A 239 0.81 9.69 -2.53
CA SER A 239 1.03 8.29 -2.88
C SER A 239 0.80 8.06 -4.37
N THR A 240 -0.18 8.75 -4.96
CA THR A 240 -0.43 8.69 -6.41
C THR A 240 0.74 9.26 -7.21
N VAL A 241 1.22 10.45 -6.85
CA VAL A 241 2.40 11.09 -7.47
C VAL A 241 3.63 10.21 -7.36
N TYR A 242 3.88 9.66 -6.17
CA TYR A 242 4.99 8.75 -5.93
C TYR A 242 4.90 7.51 -6.83
N ILE A 243 3.72 6.88 -6.93
CA ILE A 243 3.53 5.69 -7.75
C ILE A 243 3.69 6.00 -9.24
N ILE A 244 3.11 7.10 -9.72
CA ILE A 244 3.27 7.52 -11.11
C ILE A 244 4.75 7.74 -11.41
N ASN A 245 5.44 8.57 -10.64
CA ASN A 245 6.87 8.85 -10.87
C ASN A 245 7.75 7.60 -10.76
N MET A 246 7.46 6.69 -9.82
CA MET A 246 8.18 5.42 -9.71
C MET A 246 7.99 4.54 -10.95
N VAL A 247 6.80 4.51 -11.54
CA VAL A 247 6.50 3.74 -12.74
C VAL A 247 7.08 4.42 -13.99
N THR A 248 7.06 5.75 -14.05
CA THR A 248 7.39 6.53 -15.25
C THR A 248 8.85 6.99 -15.33
N ALA A 249 9.55 7.16 -14.20
CA ALA A 249 10.96 7.56 -14.17
C ALA A 249 11.91 6.66 -14.99
N PRO A 250 11.75 5.32 -15.04
CA PRO A 250 12.61 4.48 -15.86
C PRO A 250 12.21 4.44 -17.35
N LEU A 251 11.14 5.13 -17.75
CA LEU A 251 10.60 5.06 -19.12
C LEU A 251 11.22 6.15 -19.99
N GLU A 252 12.05 5.77 -20.97
CA GLU A 252 12.67 6.72 -21.89
C GLU A 252 11.81 7.06 -23.10
N SER A 253 10.88 6.18 -23.51
CA SER A 253 10.10 6.35 -24.75
C SER A 253 8.67 5.80 -24.74
N ALA A 254 8.22 5.24 -23.61
CA ALA A 254 6.88 4.65 -23.48
C ALA A 254 5.84 5.71 -23.11
N GLN A 255 4.64 5.60 -23.69
CA GLN A 255 3.57 6.57 -23.44
C GLN A 255 2.91 6.34 -22.07
N THR A 256 2.71 7.40 -21.31
CA THR A 256 2.04 7.35 -20.02
C THR A 256 0.59 7.83 -20.15
N ILE A 257 -0.36 6.97 -19.80
CA ILE A 257 -1.79 7.27 -19.85
C ILE A 257 -2.40 7.15 -18.45
N ILE A 258 -3.06 8.19 -17.98
CA ILE A 258 -3.77 8.18 -16.69
C ILE A 258 -5.26 7.94 -16.93
N ILE A 259 -5.86 7.01 -16.19
CA ILE A 259 -7.32 6.86 -16.10
C ILE A 259 -7.74 7.36 -14.72
N LEU A 260 -8.41 8.51 -14.65
CA LEU A 260 -8.92 9.08 -13.40
C LEU A 260 -10.42 8.78 -13.28
N ASN A 261 -10.77 7.87 -12.36
CA ASN A 261 -12.17 7.55 -12.11
C ASN A 261 -12.76 8.40 -10.98
N SER A 262 -13.74 9.23 -11.34
CA SER A 262 -14.42 10.18 -10.45
C SER A 262 -15.73 9.60 -9.88
N ARG A 263 -16.25 10.22 -8.81
CA ARG A 263 -17.51 9.85 -8.16
C ARG A 263 -18.23 11.10 -7.65
N ALA A 264 -19.56 11.15 -7.76
CA ALA A 264 -20.34 12.37 -7.55
C ALA A 264 -20.20 12.98 -6.15
N ASP A 265 -20.13 12.15 -5.10
CA ASP A 265 -20.01 12.60 -3.70
C ASP A 265 -18.55 12.95 -3.30
N ARG A 266 -17.58 12.89 -4.23
CA ARG A 266 -16.15 13.06 -3.94
C ARG A 266 -15.41 13.96 -4.94
N LEU A 267 -16.07 15.04 -5.36
CA LEU A 267 -15.47 16.03 -6.28
C LEU A 267 -14.11 16.55 -5.77
N PHE A 268 -14.02 16.97 -4.51
CA PHE A 268 -12.78 17.51 -3.93
C PHE A 268 -11.59 16.54 -4.03
N ARG A 269 -11.82 15.23 -3.87
CA ARG A 269 -10.74 14.24 -4.04
C ARG A 269 -10.26 14.13 -5.49
N SER A 270 -11.19 14.25 -6.44
CA SER A 270 -10.85 14.23 -7.87
C SER A 270 -10.04 15.48 -8.24
N GLN A 271 -10.41 16.65 -7.69
CA GLN A 271 -9.64 17.89 -7.82
C GLN A 271 -8.22 17.75 -7.26
N GLN A 272 -8.08 17.23 -6.04
CA GLN A 272 -6.77 16.97 -5.44
C GLN A 272 -5.89 16.04 -6.28
N LEU A 273 -6.48 15.06 -6.97
CA LEU A 273 -5.74 14.17 -7.88
C LEU A 273 -5.32 14.90 -9.16
N ILE A 274 -6.18 15.75 -9.72
CA ILE A 274 -5.83 16.63 -10.85
C ILE A 274 -4.67 17.56 -10.47
N ASP A 275 -4.73 18.21 -9.31
CA ASP A 275 -3.64 19.06 -8.82
C ASP A 275 -2.33 18.25 -8.71
N ALA A 276 -2.43 16.99 -8.27
CA ALA A 276 -1.29 16.08 -8.18
C ALA A 276 -0.66 15.77 -9.55
N LEU A 277 -1.47 15.73 -10.63
CA LEU A 277 -0.96 15.46 -11.97
C LEU A 277 0.01 16.55 -12.47
N SER A 278 -0.07 17.79 -11.94
CA SER A 278 0.91 18.84 -12.28
C SER A 278 2.36 18.49 -11.88
N ARG A 279 2.55 17.49 -11.00
CA ARG A 279 3.84 17.08 -10.44
C ARG A 279 4.42 15.81 -11.08
N VAL A 280 3.79 15.31 -12.13
CA VAL A 280 4.18 14.07 -12.82
C VAL A 280 4.10 14.23 -14.33
N ASN A 281 4.91 13.46 -15.05
CA ASN A 281 4.87 13.45 -16.51
C ASN A 281 3.81 12.46 -17.00
N TYR A 282 3.00 12.90 -17.97
CA TYR A 282 2.00 12.07 -18.66
C TYR A 282 1.69 12.61 -20.06
N ASP A 283 1.24 11.72 -20.94
CA ASP A 283 0.82 12.04 -22.31
C ASP A 283 -0.68 12.33 -22.37
N TYR A 284 -1.49 11.46 -21.76
CA TYR A 284 -2.95 11.55 -21.84
C TYR A 284 -3.64 11.26 -20.51
N VAL A 285 -4.80 11.87 -20.30
CA VAL A 285 -5.68 11.65 -19.14
C VAL A 285 -7.09 11.34 -19.64
N LEU A 286 -7.57 10.15 -19.32
CA LEU A 286 -8.94 9.71 -19.55
C LEU A 286 -9.73 9.94 -18.26
N LEU A 287 -10.72 10.83 -18.32
CA LEU A 287 -11.60 11.12 -17.20
C LEU A 287 -12.83 10.22 -17.28
N THR A 288 -12.99 9.34 -16.30
CA THR A 288 -14.10 8.39 -16.22
C THR A 288 -14.94 8.62 -14.96
N GLY A 289 -16.08 7.96 -14.88
CA GLY A 289 -16.96 8.03 -13.70
C GLY A 289 -18.06 9.08 -13.82
N GLU A 290 -18.76 9.30 -12.70
CA GLU A 290 -20.07 9.99 -12.66
C GLU A 290 -20.00 11.50 -12.95
N ILE A 291 -18.83 12.11 -12.79
CA ILE A 291 -18.64 13.57 -12.86
C ILE A 291 -17.46 13.96 -13.75
N SER A 292 -17.19 13.18 -14.80
CA SER A 292 -16.04 13.42 -15.69
C SER A 292 -16.03 14.83 -16.28
N GLU A 293 -17.18 15.39 -16.66
CA GLU A 293 -17.29 16.75 -17.22
C GLU A 293 -16.87 17.83 -16.20
N LYS A 294 -17.34 17.72 -14.95
CA LYS A 294 -16.94 18.66 -13.88
C LYS A 294 -15.45 18.58 -13.56
N VAL A 295 -14.88 17.38 -13.65
CA VAL A 295 -13.44 17.16 -13.46
C VAL A 295 -12.66 17.71 -14.66
N GLU A 296 -13.21 17.63 -15.88
CA GLU A 296 -12.63 18.23 -17.08
C GLU A 296 -12.56 19.75 -16.97
N ASP A 297 -13.65 20.41 -16.59
CA ASP A 297 -13.68 21.87 -16.38
C ASP A 297 -12.64 22.31 -15.36
N TYR A 298 -12.50 21.56 -14.27
CA TYR A 298 -11.47 21.81 -13.27
C TYR A 298 -10.06 21.60 -13.82
N ALA A 299 -9.81 20.51 -14.54
CA ALA A 299 -8.51 20.21 -15.15
C ALA A 299 -8.07 21.29 -16.15
N LEU A 300 -8.97 21.76 -17.00
CA LEU A 300 -8.71 22.82 -17.98
C LEU A 300 -8.41 24.16 -17.31
N SER A 301 -9.16 24.53 -16.27
CA SER A 301 -8.91 25.75 -15.50
C SER A 301 -7.59 25.72 -14.73
N HIS A 302 -7.02 24.54 -14.49
CA HIS A 302 -5.73 24.34 -13.83
C HIS A 302 -4.58 24.02 -14.82
N GLY A 303 -4.79 24.33 -16.11
CA GLY A 303 -3.72 24.35 -17.11
C GLY A 303 -3.38 23.01 -17.75
N ILE A 304 -4.19 21.97 -17.56
CA ILE A 304 -4.03 20.73 -18.32
C ILE A 304 -4.48 20.98 -19.78
N PRO A 305 -3.63 20.71 -20.79
CA PRO A 305 -3.98 20.93 -22.19
C PRO A 305 -5.17 20.09 -22.66
N ARG A 306 -6.07 20.69 -23.46
CA ARG A 306 -7.28 20.01 -23.95
C ARG A 306 -6.98 18.79 -24.83
N ASP A 307 -5.91 18.82 -25.61
CA ASP A 307 -5.46 17.70 -26.45
C ASP A 307 -4.98 16.48 -25.65
N LYS A 308 -4.66 16.67 -24.37
CA LYS A 308 -4.30 15.60 -23.44
C LYS A 308 -5.49 15.01 -22.70
N LEU A 309 -6.66 15.65 -22.72
CA LEU A 309 -7.82 15.28 -21.92
C LEU A 309 -8.92 14.61 -22.74
N PHE A 310 -9.45 13.50 -22.22
CA PHE A 310 -10.59 12.80 -22.80
C PHE A 310 -11.63 12.52 -21.72
N ALA A 311 -12.68 13.34 -21.64
CA ALA A 311 -13.83 13.04 -20.80
C ALA A 311 -14.70 11.95 -21.45
N MET A 312 -14.72 10.78 -20.82
CA MET A 312 -15.44 9.60 -21.34
C MET A 312 -16.69 9.28 -20.53
N GLY A 313 -16.75 9.67 -19.26
CA GLY A 313 -17.86 9.32 -18.36
C GLY A 313 -17.83 7.84 -17.98
N GLN A 314 -18.96 7.15 -18.15
CA GLN A 314 -19.11 5.73 -17.83
C GLN A 314 -19.50 4.89 -19.05
N PRO A 315 -18.67 4.83 -20.11
CA PRO A 315 -18.96 4.03 -21.31
C PRO A 315 -18.80 2.53 -21.00
N LEU A 316 -18.81 1.67 -22.02
CA LEU A 316 -18.40 0.28 -21.79
C LEU A 316 -16.89 0.25 -21.50
N THR A 317 -16.46 -0.68 -20.66
CA THR A 317 -15.02 -0.83 -20.34
C THR A 317 -14.18 -1.19 -21.56
N GLU A 318 -14.78 -1.81 -22.58
CA GLU A 318 -14.16 -2.03 -23.89
C GLU A 318 -13.85 -0.70 -24.60
N ASP A 319 -14.71 0.31 -24.50
CA ASP A 319 -14.48 1.61 -25.15
C ASP A 319 -13.28 2.33 -24.53
N ILE A 320 -13.12 2.21 -23.20
CA ILE A 320 -11.93 2.71 -22.49
C ILE A 320 -10.68 1.97 -22.98
N TYR A 321 -10.75 0.63 -23.05
CA TYR A 321 -9.63 -0.17 -23.54
C TYR A 321 -9.25 0.19 -24.99
N GLN A 322 -10.23 0.32 -25.88
CA GLN A 322 -10.00 0.72 -27.27
C GLN A 322 -9.41 2.12 -27.36
N LYS A 323 -9.87 3.08 -26.55
CA LYS A 323 -9.25 4.42 -26.50
C LYS A 323 -7.80 4.36 -26.06
N VAL A 324 -7.48 3.59 -25.02
CA VAL A 324 -6.10 3.36 -24.57
C VAL A 324 -5.27 2.71 -25.68
N TRP A 325 -5.80 1.69 -26.34
CA TRP A 325 -5.12 1.01 -27.45
C TRP A 325 -4.86 1.95 -28.64
N GLN A 326 -5.81 2.83 -28.97
CA GLN A 326 -5.65 3.85 -30.02
C GLN A 326 -4.55 4.86 -29.69
N LEU A 327 -4.49 5.31 -28.42
CA LEU A 327 -3.48 6.27 -27.96
C LEU A 327 -2.09 5.64 -27.85
N THR A 328 -2.02 4.33 -27.61
CA THR A 328 -0.77 3.56 -27.52
C THR A 328 -0.11 3.44 -28.90
N ARG A 329 1.15 3.84 -29.03
CA ARG A 329 1.95 3.72 -30.25
C ARG A 329 2.53 2.32 -30.39
N LYS A 330 3.44 1.98 -29.48
CA LYS A 330 4.11 0.67 -29.38
C LYS A 330 4.03 0.13 -27.96
N GLU A 331 4.32 0.98 -26.98
CA GLU A 331 4.28 0.64 -25.56
C GLU A 331 3.58 1.76 -24.79
N SER A 332 2.69 1.40 -23.86
CA SER A 332 2.10 2.35 -22.92
C SER A 332 2.02 1.83 -21.48
N HIS A 333 2.18 2.76 -20.55
CA HIS A 333 1.99 2.56 -19.12
C HIS A 333 0.72 3.28 -18.69
N VAL A 334 -0.29 2.49 -18.35
CA VAL A 334 -1.63 2.96 -18.07
C VAL A 334 -1.87 2.87 -16.57
N LEU A 335 -2.09 4.00 -15.90
CA LEU A 335 -2.29 4.04 -14.45
C LEU A 335 -3.74 4.42 -14.13
N GLY A 336 -4.48 3.50 -13.51
CA GLY A 336 -5.83 3.76 -13.02
C GLY A 336 -5.82 4.33 -11.61
N ILE A 337 -6.29 5.57 -11.42
CA ILE A 337 -6.28 6.33 -10.16
C ILE A 337 -7.68 6.80 -9.76
N GLY A 338 -7.86 7.20 -8.50
CA GLY A 338 -9.12 7.71 -7.99
C GLY A 338 -10.02 6.62 -7.43
N ASN A 339 -11.32 6.73 -7.64
CA ASN A 339 -12.28 5.90 -6.93
C ASN A 339 -12.42 4.50 -7.55
N ILE A 340 -12.01 3.45 -6.84
CA ILE A 340 -12.29 2.07 -7.28
C ILE A 340 -13.74 1.65 -7.04
N ALA A 341 -14.36 2.20 -5.99
CA ALA A 341 -15.67 1.82 -5.48
C ALA A 341 -16.68 2.97 -5.62
N GLY A 342 -17.89 2.62 -6.02
CA GLY A 342 -19.06 3.47 -6.21
C GLY A 342 -20.29 2.56 -6.35
N GLU A 343 -21.45 3.11 -6.65
CA GLU A 343 -22.71 2.35 -6.72
C GLU A 343 -22.60 1.14 -7.67
N ILE A 344 -22.05 1.37 -8.86
CA ILE A 344 -21.78 0.32 -9.86
C ILE A 344 -20.33 -0.22 -9.83
N LYS A 345 -19.49 0.26 -8.89
CA LYS A 345 -18.06 -0.13 -8.78
C LYS A 345 -17.27 0.01 -10.09
N TYR A 346 -17.48 1.10 -10.82
CA TYR A 346 -16.97 1.28 -12.19
C TYR A 346 -15.44 1.13 -12.31
N GLY A 347 -14.66 1.72 -11.40
CA GLY A 347 -13.20 1.55 -11.37
C GLY A 347 -12.78 0.08 -11.23
N ALA A 348 -13.50 -0.73 -10.43
CA ALA A 348 -13.25 -2.17 -10.34
C ALA A 348 -13.58 -2.91 -11.65
N GLN A 349 -14.59 -2.46 -12.40
CA GLN A 349 -14.90 -3.03 -13.72
C GLN A 349 -13.79 -2.74 -14.73
N ILE A 350 -13.24 -1.52 -14.74
CA ILE A 350 -12.07 -1.17 -15.57
C ILE A 350 -10.91 -2.12 -15.26
N VAL A 351 -10.58 -2.30 -13.97
CA VAL A 351 -9.50 -3.21 -13.56
C VAL A 351 -9.77 -4.65 -14.02
N ALA A 352 -11.00 -5.14 -13.87
CA ALA A 352 -11.38 -6.48 -14.30
C ALA A 352 -11.25 -6.65 -15.82
N HIS A 353 -11.64 -5.63 -16.60
CA HIS A 353 -11.56 -5.64 -18.05
C HIS A 353 -10.12 -5.73 -18.54
N PHE A 354 -9.23 -4.84 -18.07
CA PHE A 354 -7.81 -4.89 -18.43
C PHE A 354 -7.17 -6.23 -18.02
N LYS A 355 -7.55 -6.77 -16.87
CA LYS A 355 -7.09 -8.10 -16.44
C LYS A 355 -7.55 -9.22 -17.39
N HIS A 356 -8.75 -9.14 -17.96
CA HIS A 356 -9.25 -10.13 -18.91
C HIS A 356 -8.57 -10.07 -20.28
N LYS A 357 -7.94 -8.94 -20.63
CA LYS A 357 -7.18 -8.77 -21.88
C LYS A 357 -5.78 -9.37 -21.82
N ILE A 358 -5.31 -9.80 -20.63
CA ILE A 358 -4.03 -10.52 -20.52
C ILE A 358 -4.13 -11.79 -21.37
N PRO A 359 -3.19 -12.01 -22.32
CA PRO A 359 -3.18 -13.21 -23.14
C PRO A 359 -3.28 -14.45 -22.25
N LYS A 360 -4.26 -15.32 -22.50
CA LYS A 360 -4.29 -16.63 -21.86
C LYS A 360 -3.10 -17.41 -22.42
N ALA A 361 -2.02 -17.54 -21.64
CA ALA A 361 -0.93 -18.45 -21.98
C ALA A 361 -1.52 -19.80 -22.41
N ASN A 362 -1.07 -20.31 -23.56
CA ASN A 362 -1.51 -21.54 -24.21
C ASN A 362 -1.92 -22.65 -23.21
N LYS A 363 -3.22 -22.79 -22.96
CA LYS A 363 -3.79 -24.05 -22.49
C LYS A 363 -3.85 -24.98 -23.70
N GLY A 364 -2.74 -25.65 -24.02
CA GLY A 364 -2.67 -26.52 -25.18
C GLY A 364 -1.28 -27.11 -25.46
N ALA A 365 -0.70 -27.81 -24.49
CA ALA A 365 0.32 -28.84 -24.73
C ALA A 365 0.29 -29.78 -23.51
N GLY A 366 -0.68 -30.68 -23.50
CA GLY A 366 -0.97 -31.56 -22.37
C GLY A 366 -2.19 -32.44 -22.65
N ARG A 367 -2.26 -32.93 -23.88
CA ARG A 367 -2.98 -34.12 -24.31
C ARG A 367 -2.16 -34.65 -25.48
N ASP A 368 -1.18 -35.47 -25.14
CA ASP A 368 -1.09 -36.86 -25.60
C ASP A 368 -0.28 -37.65 -24.56
#